data_AF-A0A939FFG0-F1
#
_entry.id   AF-A0A939FFG0-F1
#
_cell.length_a   1.000
_cell.length_b   1.000
_cell.length_c   1.000
_cell.angle_alpha   90.00
_cell.angle_beta   90.00
_cell.angle_gamma   90.00
#
_symmetry.space_group_name_H-M   'P 1'
#
loop_
_entity.id
_entity.type
_entity.pdbx_description
1 polymer ?
#
loop_
_entity_poly.entity_id
_entity_poly.type
_entity_poly.pdbx_seq_one_letter_code
_entity_poly.pdbx_strand_id
1 'polypeptide(L)' 'PTTIAALARAELVRPQSMRTTVGTLEEQGVLARSAHPTDGRQVVFALTEAGRASLAELRRAKYDWLAEPTRP' A
#
# COMPACT_ATOMS: atom_id res chain seq x y z
N PRO A 1 -9.11 0.56 -5.23
CA PRO A 1 -9.24 -0.69 -4.46
C PRO A 1 -8.69 -1.87 -5.27
N THR A 2 -7.98 -2.79 -4.64
CA THR A 2 -7.36 -3.94 -5.35
C THR A 2 -7.27 -5.17 -4.43
N THR A 3 -7.05 -6.36 -4.99
CA THR A 3 -6.94 -7.61 -4.22
C THR A 3 -5.50 -7.92 -3.84
N ILE A 4 -5.29 -8.76 -2.82
CA ILE A 4 -3.95 -9.24 -2.43
C ILE A 4 -3.24 -9.94 -3.60
N ALA A 5 -3.97 -10.74 -4.39
CA ALA A 5 -3.40 -11.43 -5.54
C ALA A 5 -2.95 -10.44 -6.62
N ALA A 6 -3.71 -9.37 -6.86
CA ALA A 6 -3.32 -8.32 -7.79
C ALA A 6 -2.08 -7.56 -7.27
N LEU A 7 -2.03 -7.22 -5.98
CA LEU A 7 -0.86 -6.59 -5.35
C LEU A 7 0.38 -7.48 -5.45
N ALA A 8 0.26 -8.77 -5.13
CA ALA A 8 1.37 -9.72 -5.19
C ALA A 8 1.96 -9.82 -6.60
N ARG A 9 1.11 -9.84 -7.63
CA ARG A 9 1.55 -9.83 -9.03
C ARG A 9 2.23 -8.52 -9.41
N ALA A 10 1.69 -7.38 -8.99
CA ALA A 10 2.25 -6.07 -9.30
C ALA A 10 3.65 -5.87 -8.69
N GLU A 11 3.84 -6.35 -7.45
CA GLU A 11 5.10 -6.23 -6.71
C GLU A 11 6.04 -7.43 -6.93
N LEU A 12 5.69 -8.38 -7.83
CA LEU A 12 6.46 -9.59 -8.12
C LEU A 12 6.80 -10.45 -6.89
N VAL A 13 5.93 -10.48 -5.89
CA VAL A 13 6.09 -11.27 -4.66
C VAL A 13 5.10 -12.43 -4.58
N ARG A 14 5.35 -13.36 -3.65
CA ARG A 14 4.39 -14.44 -3.37
C ARG A 14 3.14 -13.89 -2.67
N PRO A 15 1.93 -14.45 -2.93
CA PRO A 15 0.70 -14.01 -2.28
C PRO A 15 0.74 -14.07 -0.75
N GLN A 16 1.42 -15.07 -0.17
CA GLN A 16 1.58 -15.18 1.28
C GLN A 16 2.39 -14.02 1.86
N SER A 17 3.51 -13.67 1.22
CA SER A 17 4.32 -12.51 1.62
C SER A 17 3.51 -11.22 1.52
N MET A 18 2.77 -11.03 0.42
CA MET A 18 1.90 -9.87 0.26
C MET A 18 0.79 -9.83 1.33
N ARG A 19 0.24 -10.98 1.72
CA ARG A 19 -0.77 -11.05 2.78
C ARG A 19 -0.21 -10.57 4.12
N THR A 20 1.02 -10.95 4.47
CA THR A 20 1.70 -10.45 5.67
C THR A 20 1.87 -8.93 5.60
N THR A 21 2.37 -8.40 4.48
CA THR A 21 2.55 -6.95 4.29
C THR A 21 1.23 -6.19 4.42
N VAL A 22 0.19 -6.64 3.71
CA VAL A 22 -1.13 -6.01 3.75
C VAL A 22 -1.75 -6.08 5.15
N GLY A 23 -1.58 -7.20 5.86
CA GLY A 23 -2.05 -7.36 7.24
C GLY A 23 -1.42 -6.33 8.18
N THR A 24 -0.11 -6.16 8.13
CA THR A 24 0.58 -5.15 8.95
C THR A 24 0.13 -3.73 8.60
N LEU A 25 -0.04 -3.41 7.31
CA LEU A 25 -0.54 -2.09 6.89
C LEU A 25 -2.00 -1.85 7.29
N GLU A 26 -2.82 -2.89 7.34
CA GLU A 26 -4.18 -2.82 7.86
C GLU A 26 -4.20 -2.60 9.37
N GLU A 27 -3.38 -3.34 10.13
CA GLU A 27 -3.21 -3.17 11.58
C GLU A 27 -2.74 -1.76 11.96
N GLN A 28 -1.90 -1.15 11.11
CA GLN A 28 -1.43 0.23 11.26
C GLN A 28 -2.45 1.28 10.80
N GLY A 29 -3.61 0.88 10.29
CA GLY A 29 -4.65 1.79 9.79
C GLY A 29 -4.29 2.48 8.49
N VAL A 30 -3.25 2.03 7.77
CA VAL A 30 -2.85 2.56 6.46
C VAL A 30 -3.77 2.04 5.36
N LEU A 31 -4.23 0.79 5.50
CA LEU A 31 -5.19 0.16 4.59
C LEU A 31 -6.51 -0.15 5.31
N ALA A 32 -7.60 -0.16 4.54
CA ALA A 32 -8.88 -0.70 4.95
C ALA A 32 -9.33 -1.79 3.97
N ARG A 33 -9.80 -2.92 4.52
CA ARG A 33 -10.48 -3.96 3.75
C ARG A 33 -11.96 -3.65 3.55
N SER A 34 -12.48 -4.03 2.39
CA SER A 34 -13.92 -4.06 2.11
C SER A 34 -14.29 -5.23 1.22
N ALA A 35 -15.58 -5.60 1.18
CA ALA A 35 -16.07 -6.59 0.24
C ALA A 35 -15.90 -6.10 -1.21
N HIS A 36 -15.55 -7.02 -2.12
CA HIS A 36 -15.46 -6.68 -3.54
C HIS A 36 -16.85 -6.31 -4.07
N PRO A 37 -16.99 -5.21 -4.82
CA PRO A 37 -18.29 -4.63 -5.18
C PRO A 37 -19.18 -5.52 -6.05
N THR A 38 -18.59 -6.49 -6.76
CA THR A 38 -19.30 -7.41 -7.66
C THR A 38 -19.16 -8.89 -7.31
N ASP A 39 -18.27 -9.26 -6.39
CA ASP A 39 -18.05 -10.65 -5.97
C ASP A 39 -17.78 -10.69 -4.46
N GLY A 40 -18.84 -10.75 -3.65
CA GLY A 40 -18.75 -10.67 -2.19
C GLY A 40 -17.89 -11.75 -1.52
N ARG A 41 -17.43 -12.77 -2.26
CA ARG A 41 -16.46 -13.77 -1.77
C ARG A 41 -15.03 -13.23 -1.74
N GLN A 42 -14.76 -12.15 -2.46
CA GLN A 42 -13.46 -11.50 -2.50
C GLN A 42 -13.43 -10.25 -1.64
N VAL A 43 -12.24 -9.93 -1.16
CA VAL A 43 -11.95 -8.69 -0.44
C VAL A 43 -11.02 -7.82 -1.26
N VAL A 44 -11.23 -6.51 -1.18
CA VAL A 44 -10.35 -5.50 -1.76
C VAL A 44 -9.80 -4.61 -0.65
N PHE A 45 -8.62 -4.07 -0.90
CA PHE A 45 -7.93 -3.15 -0.02
C PHE A 45 -7.80 -1.78 -0.69
N ALA A 46 -7.92 -0.74 0.10
CA ALA A 46 -7.69 0.64 -0.31
C ALA A 46 -6.96 1.42 0.79
N LEU A 47 -6.21 2.45 0.39
CA LEU A 47 -5.64 3.39 1.35
C LEU A 47 -6.75 4.12 2.11
N THR A 48 -6.57 4.19 3.42
CA THR A 48 -7.32 5.11 4.28
C THR A 48 -6.89 6.54 4.03
N GLU A 49 -7.60 7.51 4.62
CA GLU A 49 -7.17 8.91 4.55
C GLU A 49 -5.81 9.12 5.23
N ALA A 50 -5.61 8.51 6.40
CA ALA A 50 -4.32 8.51 7.09
C ALA A 50 -3.22 7.88 6.22
N GLY A 51 -3.50 6.75 5.57
CA GLY A 51 -2.55 6.11 4.66
C GLY A 51 -2.20 6.96 3.44
N ARG A 52 -3.15 7.74 2.91
CA ARG A 52 -2.89 8.71 1.83
C ARG A 52 -1.98 9.85 2.31
N ALA A 53 -2.23 10.38 3.50
CA ALA A 53 -1.40 11.42 4.10
C ALA A 53 0.04 10.93 4.32
N SER A 54 0.23 9.77 4.95
CA SER A 54 1.56 9.19 5.17
C SER A 54 2.30 8.91 3.86
N LEU A 55 1.61 8.43 2.82
CA LEU A 55 2.22 8.22 1.51
C LEU A 55 2.64 9.55 0.85
N ALA A 56 1.85 10.61 1.01
CA ALA A 56 2.20 11.94 0.51
C ALA A 56 3.44 12.50 1.22
N GLU A 57 3.52 12.36 2.55
CA GLU A 57 4.69 12.74 3.34
C GLU A 57 5.95 11.98 2.93
N LEU A 58 5.85 10.66 2.79
CA LEU A 58 6.96 9.82 2.31
C LEU A 58 7.43 10.23 0.92
N ARG A 59 6.51 10.54 0.00
CA ARG A 59 6.86 11.03 -1.33
C ARG A 59 7.57 12.37 -1.26
N ARG A 60 7.09 13.31 -0.44
CA ARG A 60 7.72 14.62 -0.25
C ARG A 60 9.13 14.47 0.31
N ALA A 61 9.30 13.70 1.38
CA ALA A 61 10.62 13.38 1.92
C ALA A 61 11.53 12.72 0.87
N LYS A 62 10.97 11.86 0.00
CA LYS A 62 11.69 11.25 -1.12
C LYS A 62 12.13 12.27 -2.19
N TYR A 63 11.39 13.34 -2.42
CA TYR A 63 11.83 14.39 -3.35
C TYR A 63 12.85 15.32 -2.70
N ASP A 64 12.71 15.58 -1.40
CA ASP A 64 13.60 16.46 -0.66
C ASP A 64 15.04 15.89 -0.59
N TRP A 65 15.24 14.58 -0.37
CA TRP A 65 16.61 13.99 -0.41
C TRP A 65 17.21 13.88 -1.81
N LEU A 66 16.39 13.83 -2.87
CA LEU A 66 16.87 13.83 -4.26
C LEU A 66 17.21 15.23 -4.76
N ALA A 67 16.67 16.27 -4.12
CA ALA A 67 16.97 17.67 -4.43
C ALA A 67 18.26 18.16 -3.76
N GLU A 68 18.88 17.36 -2.87
CA GLU A 68 20.19 17.66 -2.34
C GLU A 68 21.25 17.18 -3.36
N PRO A 69 21.96 18.08 -4.06
CA PRO A 69 23.04 17.66 -4.93
C PRO A 69 24.06 16.98 -4.03
N THR A 70 24.31 15.70 -4.26
CA THR A 70 25.42 14.96 -3.67
C THR A 70 26.65 15.86 -3.70
N ARG A 71 27.02 16.36 -2.53
CA ARG A 71 28.20 17.19 -2.34
C ARG A 71 29.43 16.31 -2.62
N PRO A 72 30.43 16.80 -3.38
CA PRO A 72 31.62 16.02 -3.77
C PRO A 72 32.45 15.55 -2.57
#